data_AF-A0A351MJX8-F1
#
_entry.id   AF-A0A351MJX8-F1
#
_cell.length_a   1.000
_cell.length_b   1.000
_cell.length_c   1.000
_cell.angle_alpha   90.00
_cell.angle_beta   90.00
_cell.angle_gamma   90.00
#
_symmetry.space_group_name_H-M   'P 1'
#
loop_
_entity.id
_entity.type
_entity.pdbx_description
1 polymer ?
#
loop_
_entity_poly.entity_id
_entity_poly.type
_entity_poly.pdbx_seq_one_letter_code
_entity_poly.pdbx_strand_id
1 'polypeptide(L)'
;YPIDSHATGGRHPEHHDWLQGFFYLARGETKPYGIPYGVMLPAGVPGVIVCGSVSSTHVGYGSLRMEPVFMSLGLAAGVAADHALTTGHEPADLSRSALQLDLIAHDQVLTVFEDISFETPGWAGFQILGARGAFPGYLAEPEAPLTGDVWREWTRLALGQTAVDVPAGDAPVSLDVLNASLAAAARKAGVPAARAADVSRASAMAALTTIALPGWAKE
;
A
#
# COMPACT_ATOMS: atom_id res chain seq x y z
N TYR A 1 11.84 7.53 7.14
CA TYR A 1 12.23 8.30 8.33
C TYR A 1 13.38 7.56 9.01
N PRO A 2 14.34 8.21 9.69
CA PRO A 2 15.30 7.50 10.54
C PRO A 2 14.58 6.61 11.58
N ILE A 3 15.30 5.62 12.10
CA ILE A 3 14.84 4.88 13.28
C ILE A 3 15.41 5.58 14.50
N ASP A 4 14.54 6.23 15.28
CA ASP A 4 14.90 6.83 16.56
C ASP A 4 14.38 5.93 17.70
N SER A 5 15.22 5.00 18.15
CA SER A 5 14.85 4.04 19.18
C SER A 5 15.09 4.61 20.58
N HIS A 6 14.06 4.59 21.43
CA HIS A 6 14.15 5.10 22.79
C HIS A 6 14.55 4.02 23.80
N ALA A 7 15.11 4.47 24.92
CA ALA A 7 15.58 3.60 25.98
C ALA A 7 14.45 2.70 26.51
N THR A 8 14.74 1.41 26.68
CA THR A 8 13.86 0.42 27.34
C THR A 8 14.26 0.19 28.79
N GLY A 9 15.43 0.67 29.19
CA GLY A 9 15.98 0.48 30.51
C GLY A 9 16.86 1.66 30.95
N GLY A 10 17.49 1.48 32.09
CA GLY A 10 18.41 2.46 32.66
C GLY A 10 19.73 2.56 31.90
N ARG A 11 20.65 3.35 32.47
CA ARG A 11 22.02 3.47 31.98
C ARG A 11 22.77 2.16 32.18
N HIS A 12 23.65 1.82 31.24
CA HIS A 12 24.50 0.64 31.35
C HIS A 12 25.42 0.76 32.58
N PRO A 13 25.59 -0.30 33.40
CA PRO A 13 26.37 -0.23 34.64
C PRO A 13 27.84 0.18 34.46
N GLU A 14 28.44 -0.19 33.33
CA GLU A 14 29.85 0.09 33.03
C GLU A 14 30.03 1.26 32.04
N HIS A 15 28.95 1.68 31.37
CA HIS A 15 28.96 2.72 30.35
C HIS A 15 27.81 3.69 30.61
N HIS A 16 28.02 4.58 31.57
CA HIS A 16 26.96 5.45 32.09
C HIS A 16 26.32 6.37 31.02
N ASP A 17 26.98 6.61 29.90
CA ASP A 17 26.42 7.38 28.77
C ASP A 17 25.47 6.57 27.88
N TRP A 18 25.45 5.24 28.02
CA TRP A 18 24.66 4.35 27.17
C TRP A 18 23.34 4.01 27.86
N LEU A 19 22.24 4.25 27.16
CA LEU A 19 20.91 3.83 27.59
C LEU A 19 20.54 2.53 26.88
N GLN A 20 20.07 1.54 27.63
CA GLN A 20 19.70 0.25 27.05
C GLN A 20 18.58 0.42 26.01
N GLY A 21 18.80 -0.09 24.79
CA GLY A 21 17.86 0.01 23.69
C GLY A 21 17.77 1.40 23.05
N PHE A 22 18.51 2.39 23.53
CA PHE A 22 18.56 3.69 22.86
C PHE A 22 19.56 3.66 21.71
N PHE A 23 19.11 3.91 20.50
CA PHE A 23 19.98 4.09 19.35
C PHE A 23 19.25 4.85 18.25
N TYR A 24 20.03 5.54 17.42
CA TYR A 24 19.52 6.30 16.29
C TYR A 24 20.17 5.76 15.02
N LEU A 25 19.36 5.30 14.07
CA LEU A 25 19.81 4.96 12.73
C LEU A 25 19.45 6.09 11.78
N ALA A 26 20.50 6.76 11.29
CA ALA A 26 20.36 7.98 10.51
C ALA A 26 19.82 7.70 9.09
N ARG A 27 19.49 8.79 8.38
CA ARG A 27 19.12 8.71 6.96
C ARG A 27 20.31 8.13 6.16
N GLY A 28 20.05 7.06 5.41
CA GLY A 28 21.07 6.32 4.66
C GLY A 28 21.49 5.00 5.32
N GLU A 29 21.23 4.83 6.61
CA GLU A 29 21.47 3.56 7.33
C GLU A 29 20.23 2.66 7.31
N THR A 30 19.07 3.24 7.06
CA THR A 30 17.78 2.54 6.96
C THR A 30 17.14 2.77 5.60
N LYS A 31 16.46 1.74 5.08
CA LYS A 31 15.58 1.87 3.91
C LYS A 31 14.14 2.13 4.36
N PRO A 32 13.31 2.79 3.52
CA PRO A 32 11.86 2.81 3.73
C PRO A 32 11.31 1.40 3.92
N TYR A 33 10.15 1.29 4.58
CA TYR A 33 9.39 0.06 4.67
C TYR A 33 7.90 0.37 4.83
N GLY A 34 7.07 -0.56 4.39
CA GLY A 34 5.63 -0.48 4.56
C GLY A 34 5.21 -0.83 6.00
N ILE A 35 4.15 -0.18 6.46
CA ILE A 35 3.51 -0.50 7.74
C ILE A 35 2.24 -1.28 7.42
N PRO A 36 2.14 -2.58 7.77
CA PRO A 36 0.97 -3.37 7.47
C PRO A 36 -0.26 -2.84 8.21
N TYR A 37 -1.39 -2.66 7.51
CA TYR A 37 -2.65 -2.21 8.13
C TYR A 37 -3.04 -3.02 9.38
N GLY A 38 -2.79 -4.33 9.36
CA GLY A 38 -3.11 -5.24 10.47
C GLY A 38 -2.43 -4.90 11.80
N VAL A 39 -1.34 -4.12 11.83
CA VAL A 39 -0.75 -3.68 13.10
C VAL A 39 -1.65 -2.73 13.89
N MET A 40 -2.61 -2.09 13.21
CA MET A 40 -3.64 -1.21 13.78
C MET A 40 -4.87 -1.97 14.27
N LEU A 41 -4.92 -3.30 14.11
CA LEU A 41 -6.05 -4.13 14.50
C LEU A 41 -5.72 -4.90 15.79
N PRO A 42 -6.30 -4.54 16.95
CA PRO A 42 -6.06 -5.25 18.19
C PRO A 42 -6.67 -6.67 18.16
N ALA A 43 -5.88 -7.65 18.61
CA ALA A 43 -6.35 -9.03 18.71
C ALA A 43 -7.47 -9.16 19.75
N GLY A 44 -8.58 -9.79 19.36
CA GLY A 44 -9.70 -10.09 20.26
C GLY A 44 -10.62 -8.90 20.58
N VAL A 45 -10.44 -7.74 19.94
CA VAL A 45 -11.28 -6.56 20.11
C VAL A 45 -11.85 -6.13 18.75
N PRO A 46 -13.01 -6.67 18.32
CA PRO A 46 -13.62 -6.32 17.04
C PRO A 46 -14.09 -4.86 17.00
N GLY A 47 -14.27 -4.30 15.81
CA GLY A 47 -14.74 -2.93 15.61
C GLY A 47 -13.78 -1.80 16.01
N VAL A 48 -12.56 -2.12 16.48
CA VAL A 48 -11.60 -1.12 16.96
C VAL A 48 -10.40 -1.01 16.01
N ILE A 49 -10.00 0.23 15.72
CA ILE A 49 -8.75 0.56 15.01
C ILE A 49 -7.91 1.42 15.94
N VAL A 50 -6.62 1.08 16.11
CA VAL A 50 -5.67 1.84 16.92
C VAL A 50 -4.64 2.57 16.05
N CYS A 51 -4.43 3.86 16.29
CA CYS A 51 -3.55 4.69 15.45
C CYS A 51 -2.13 4.88 16.03
N GLY A 52 -1.90 4.52 17.29
CA GLY A 52 -0.64 4.77 18.00
C GLY A 52 -0.17 3.61 18.85
N SER A 53 -1.06 2.96 19.58
CA SER A 53 -0.78 1.74 20.35
C SER A 53 -0.83 0.49 19.46
N VAL A 54 -0.09 0.53 18.36
CA VAL A 54 -0.06 -0.52 17.33
C VAL A 54 0.90 -1.66 17.72
N SER A 55 0.65 -2.85 17.16
CA SER A 55 1.58 -3.96 17.30
C SER A 55 2.92 -3.64 16.64
N SER A 56 4.01 -3.63 17.42
CA SER A 56 5.34 -3.29 16.92
C SER A 56 6.44 -3.90 17.77
N THR A 57 7.61 -4.11 17.16
CA THR A 57 8.83 -4.35 17.94
C THR A 57 9.31 -3.03 18.54
N HIS A 58 10.13 -3.11 19.58
CA HIS A 58 10.75 -1.92 20.17
C HIS A 58 11.50 -1.05 19.13
N VAL A 59 12.21 -1.70 18.19
CA VAL A 59 12.92 -1.01 17.10
C VAL A 59 11.93 -0.38 16.10
N GLY A 60 10.92 -1.13 15.66
CA GLY A 60 9.92 -0.64 14.71
C GLY A 60 9.10 0.52 15.27
N TYR A 61 8.81 0.49 16.58
CA TYR A 61 8.11 1.59 17.24
C TYR A 61 8.90 2.90 17.18
N GLY A 62 10.24 2.83 17.13
CA GLY A 62 11.11 3.99 16.96
C GLY A 62 10.85 4.77 15.67
N SER A 63 10.36 4.13 14.60
CA SER A 63 9.90 4.85 13.40
C SER A 63 8.43 5.24 13.46
N LEU A 64 7.59 4.38 14.05
CA LEU A 64 6.13 4.54 14.04
C LEU A 64 5.68 5.74 14.86
N ARG A 65 6.41 6.01 15.95
CA ARG A 65 6.10 7.10 16.87
C ARG A 65 6.47 8.50 16.39
N MET A 66 7.05 8.60 15.20
CA MET A 66 7.42 9.89 14.62
C MET A 66 6.14 10.60 14.19
N GLU A 67 6.01 11.89 14.50
CA GLU A 67 4.81 12.69 14.23
C GLU A 67 4.25 12.53 12.81
N PRO A 68 5.05 12.58 11.73
CA PRO A 68 4.51 12.38 10.38
C PRO A 68 3.95 10.96 10.17
N VAL A 69 4.56 9.94 10.78
CA VAL A 69 4.09 8.55 10.67
C VAL A 69 2.81 8.35 11.47
N PHE A 70 2.71 8.92 12.67
CA PHE A 70 1.48 8.93 13.46
C PHE A 70 0.33 9.61 12.71
N MET A 71 0.58 10.73 12.03
CA MET A 71 -0.43 11.39 11.20
C MET A 71 -0.90 10.49 10.05
N SER A 72 0.02 9.82 9.35
CA SER A 72 -0.33 8.86 8.29
C SER A 72 -1.15 7.67 8.79
N LEU A 73 -0.83 7.13 9.97
CA LEU A 73 -1.64 6.08 10.60
C LEU A 73 -3.03 6.58 10.98
N GLY A 74 -3.13 7.81 11.50
CA GLY A 74 -4.41 8.45 11.81
C GLY A 74 -5.30 8.62 10.58
N LEU A 75 -4.75 9.11 9.45
CA LEU A 75 -5.48 9.18 8.17
C LEU A 75 -5.95 7.78 7.76
N ALA A 76 -5.05 6.80 7.80
CA ALA A 76 -5.38 5.45 7.36
C ALA A 76 -6.49 4.80 8.20
N ALA A 77 -6.48 5.02 9.52
CA ALA A 77 -7.52 4.57 10.41
C ALA A 77 -8.87 5.26 10.15
N GLY A 78 -8.86 6.57 9.89
CA GLY A 78 -10.08 7.32 9.56
C GLY A 78 -10.73 6.82 8.27
N VAL A 79 -9.93 6.64 7.21
CA VAL A 79 -10.41 6.10 5.92
C VAL A 79 -10.93 4.67 6.08
N ALA A 80 -10.21 3.82 6.83
CA ALA A 80 -10.65 2.45 7.09
C ALA A 80 -11.97 2.40 7.90
N ALA A 81 -12.13 3.26 8.89
CA ALA A 81 -13.36 3.35 9.67
C ALA A 81 -14.56 3.77 8.79
N ASP A 82 -14.38 4.77 7.93
CA ASP A 82 -15.41 5.19 6.98
C ASP A 82 -15.79 4.07 5.99
N HIS A 83 -14.79 3.34 5.49
CA HIS A 83 -15.00 2.18 4.62
C HIS A 83 -15.81 1.08 5.34
N ALA A 84 -15.41 0.74 6.56
CA ALA A 84 -16.07 -0.27 7.39
C ALA A 84 -17.55 0.08 7.59
N LEU A 85 -17.83 1.33 7.98
CA LEU A 85 -19.20 1.83 8.17
C LEU A 85 -20.01 1.81 6.86
N THR A 86 -19.43 2.29 5.77
CA THR A 86 -20.11 2.40 4.47
C THR A 86 -20.45 1.03 3.87
N THR A 87 -19.58 0.04 4.07
CA THR A 87 -19.76 -1.29 3.48
C THR A 87 -20.38 -2.30 4.43
N GLY A 88 -20.56 -1.96 5.71
CA GLY A 88 -21.08 -2.87 6.73
C GLY A 88 -20.13 -4.03 7.06
N HIS A 89 -18.82 -3.85 6.87
CA HIS A 89 -17.80 -4.84 7.23
C HIS A 89 -17.05 -4.42 8.49
N GLU A 90 -16.52 -5.41 9.21
CA GLU A 90 -15.58 -5.15 10.30
C GLU A 90 -14.27 -4.56 9.78
N PRO A 91 -13.56 -3.71 10.57
CA PRO A 91 -12.25 -3.17 10.18
C PRO A 91 -11.22 -4.24 9.81
N ALA A 92 -11.35 -5.46 10.36
CA ALA A 92 -10.48 -6.59 10.06
C ALA A 92 -10.82 -7.31 8.75
N ASP A 93 -12.03 -7.15 8.24
CA ASP A 93 -12.55 -7.82 7.04
C ASP A 93 -12.55 -6.91 5.80
N LEU A 94 -11.94 -5.73 5.91
CA LEU A 94 -11.85 -4.77 4.81
C LEU A 94 -11.05 -5.35 3.65
N SER A 95 -11.55 -5.12 2.43
CA SER A 95 -10.81 -5.45 1.22
C SER A 95 -9.55 -4.58 1.15
N ARG A 96 -8.38 -5.22 1.17
CA ARG A 96 -7.09 -4.55 0.98
C ARG A 96 -7.09 -3.68 -0.27
N SER A 97 -7.60 -4.20 -1.40
CA SER A 97 -7.64 -3.46 -2.67
C SER A 97 -8.48 -2.20 -2.56
N ALA A 98 -9.67 -2.32 -1.97
CA ALA A 98 -10.59 -1.20 -1.85
C ALA A 98 -10.06 -0.14 -0.86
N LEU A 99 -9.50 -0.56 0.27
CA LEU A 99 -8.86 0.36 1.22
C LEU A 99 -7.64 1.07 0.61
N GLN A 100 -6.79 0.38 -0.15
CA GLN A 100 -5.67 1.01 -0.85
C GLN A 100 -6.13 2.08 -1.84
N LEU A 101 -7.24 1.83 -2.55
CA LEU A 101 -7.83 2.80 -3.47
C LEU A 101 -8.37 4.03 -2.74
N ASP A 102 -9.06 3.84 -1.62
CA ASP A 102 -9.58 4.96 -0.83
C ASP A 102 -8.45 5.80 -0.25
N LEU A 103 -7.38 5.16 0.25
CA LEU A 103 -6.18 5.87 0.72
C LEU A 103 -5.55 6.72 -0.38
N ILE A 104 -5.42 6.18 -1.59
CA ILE A 104 -4.92 6.92 -2.75
C ILE A 104 -5.85 8.08 -3.12
N ALA A 105 -7.17 7.91 -3.03
CA ALA A 105 -8.13 8.98 -3.27
C ALA A 105 -7.99 10.13 -2.25
N HIS A 106 -7.41 9.86 -1.08
CA HIS A 106 -7.01 10.84 -0.07
C HIS A 106 -5.54 11.26 -0.17
N ASP A 107 -4.91 11.10 -1.34
CA ASP A 107 -3.51 11.46 -1.64
C ASP A 107 -2.48 10.77 -0.71
N GLN A 108 -2.83 9.65 -0.07
CA GLN A 108 -1.90 8.88 0.77
C GLN A 108 -0.88 8.15 -0.12
N VAL A 109 0.41 8.31 0.22
CA VAL A 109 1.49 7.54 -0.39
C VAL A 109 1.55 6.14 0.25
N LEU A 110 1.41 5.09 -0.55
CA LEU A 110 1.46 3.69 -0.08
C LEU A 110 2.88 3.10 -0.18
N THR A 111 3.67 3.56 -1.15
CA THR A 111 5.06 3.12 -1.36
C THR A 111 5.90 4.27 -1.89
N VAL A 112 7.08 4.41 -1.31
CA VAL A 112 8.04 5.43 -1.72
C VAL A 112 8.74 4.96 -2.99
N PHE A 113 8.83 5.84 -3.97
CA PHE A 113 9.64 5.67 -5.17
C PHE A 113 10.53 6.89 -5.34
N GLU A 114 11.71 6.71 -5.94
CA GLU A 114 12.73 7.75 -6.10
C GLU A 114 12.56 8.53 -7.41
N ASP A 115 11.82 7.99 -8.37
CA ASP A 115 11.78 8.42 -9.77
C ASP A 115 10.38 8.81 -10.29
N ILE A 116 9.37 8.85 -9.40
CA ILE A 116 8.00 9.29 -9.74
C ILE A 116 7.47 10.32 -8.75
N SER A 117 6.51 11.13 -9.20
CA SER A 117 5.79 12.12 -8.40
C SER A 117 4.28 11.96 -8.55
N PHE A 118 3.49 12.72 -7.80
CA PHE A 118 2.02 12.72 -7.89
C PHE A 118 1.51 13.06 -9.31
N GLU A 119 2.32 13.78 -10.09
CA GLU A 119 2.03 14.18 -11.47
C GLU A 119 2.39 13.08 -12.49
N THR A 120 3.13 12.05 -12.10
CA THR A 120 3.49 10.95 -12.99
C THR A 120 2.24 10.22 -13.48
N PRO A 121 2.04 10.08 -14.80
CA PRO A 121 0.96 9.26 -15.34
C PRO A 121 1.00 7.84 -14.77
N GLY A 122 -0.13 7.33 -14.28
CA GLY A 122 -0.17 6.00 -13.67
C GLY A 122 0.31 5.93 -12.21
N TRP A 123 0.60 7.07 -11.55
CA TRP A 123 1.14 7.12 -10.17
C TRP A 123 0.39 6.19 -9.19
N ALA A 124 -0.95 6.23 -9.18
CA ALA A 124 -1.77 5.37 -8.32
C ALA A 124 -1.49 3.86 -8.53
N GLY A 125 -1.21 3.45 -9.76
CA GLY A 125 -0.85 2.07 -10.10
C GLY A 125 0.48 1.66 -9.52
N PHE A 126 1.50 2.51 -9.70
CA PHE A 126 2.81 2.30 -9.10
C PHE A 126 2.70 2.20 -7.58
N GLN A 127 1.88 3.03 -6.93
CA GLN A 127 1.65 2.95 -5.48
C GLN A 127 1.07 1.59 -5.04
N ILE A 128 0.02 1.11 -5.72
CA ILE A 128 -0.61 -0.18 -5.40
C ILE A 128 0.35 -1.34 -5.64
N LEU A 129 1.00 -1.36 -6.81
CA LEU A 129 1.93 -2.41 -7.22
C LEU A 129 3.17 -2.43 -6.31
N GLY A 130 3.71 -1.26 -5.97
CA GLY A 130 4.78 -1.08 -4.98
C GLY A 130 4.41 -1.66 -3.63
N ALA A 131 3.22 -1.31 -3.13
CA ALA A 131 2.74 -1.81 -1.84
C ALA A 131 2.47 -3.32 -1.83
N ARG A 132 2.46 -3.96 -3.01
CA ARG A 132 2.28 -5.40 -3.22
C ARG A 132 3.58 -6.12 -3.61
N GLY A 133 4.71 -5.42 -3.66
CA GLY A 133 6.02 -6.02 -3.91
C GLY A 133 6.31 -6.30 -5.38
N ALA A 134 5.68 -5.57 -6.31
CA ALA A 134 5.90 -5.73 -7.75
C ALA A 134 7.29 -5.27 -8.23
N PHE A 135 7.99 -4.50 -7.41
CA PHE A 135 9.28 -3.90 -7.73
C PHE A 135 10.38 -4.46 -6.82
N PRO A 136 11.58 -4.72 -7.37
CA PRO A 136 12.73 -5.20 -6.57
C PRO A 136 13.32 -4.11 -5.66
N GLY A 137 12.91 -2.85 -5.82
CA GLY A 137 13.39 -1.71 -5.06
C GLY A 137 12.46 -0.49 -5.17
N TYR A 138 13.02 0.70 -4.99
CA TYR A 138 12.27 1.96 -4.97
C TYR A 138 12.39 2.76 -6.27
N LEU A 139 12.73 2.10 -7.38
CA LEU A 139 12.65 2.66 -8.73
C LEU A 139 11.46 2.02 -9.44
N ALA A 140 10.54 2.85 -9.91
CA ALA A 140 9.35 2.41 -10.64
C ALA A 140 9.61 2.26 -12.14
N GLU A 141 10.55 3.04 -12.68
CA GLU A 141 10.93 3.12 -14.09
C GLU A 141 9.70 3.29 -15.01
N PRO A 142 8.95 4.40 -14.90
CA PRO A 142 7.64 4.54 -15.55
C PRO A 142 7.69 4.46 -17.08
N GLU A 143 8.84 4.76 -17.69
CA GLU A 143 9.06 4.73 -19.14
C GLU A 143 9.62 3.38 -19.62
N ALA A 144 9.92 2.45 -18.71
CA ALA A 144 10.44 1.15 -19.10
C ALA A 144 9.38 0.35 -19.90
N PRO A 145 9.78 -0.33 -20.99
CA PRO A 145 8.85 -1.10 -21.79
C PRO A 145 8.27 -2.26 -20.97
N LEU A 146 6.94 -2.37 -20.99
CA LEU A 146 6.21 -3.38 -20.25
C LEU A 146 6.21 -4.70 -21.05
N THR A 147 7.08 -5.64 -20.68
CA THR A 147 7.17 -6.97 -21.30
C THR A 147 5.99 -7.86 -20.89
N GLY A 148 5.68 -8.91 -21.65
CA GLY A 148 4.58 -9.80 -21.34
C GLY A 148 4.71 -10.54 -19.99
N ASP A 149 5.93 -10.83 -19.54
CA ASP A 149 6.17 -11.42 -18.21
C ASP A 149 5.92 -10.44 -17.07
N VAL A 150 6.48 -9.23 -17.17
CA VAL A 150 6.25 -8.15 -16.19
C VAL A 150 4.76 -7.84 -16.11
N TRP A 151 4.07 -7.80 -17.25
CA TRP A 151 2.63 -7.61 -17.30
C TRP A 151 1.85 -8.68 -16.56
N ARG A 152 2.15 -9.97 -16.82
CA ARG A 152 1.49 -11.09 -16.13
C ARG A 152 1.63 -10.95 -14.61
N GLU A 153 2.84 -10.67 -14.16
CA GLU A 153 3.12 -10.59 -12.73
C GLU A 153 2.46 -9.37 -12.08
N TRP A 154 2.55 -8.20 -12.71
CA TRP A 154 1.91 -6.99 -12.20
C TRP A 154 0.39 -7.11 -12.20
N THR A 155 -0.19 -7.75 -13.22
CA THR A 155 -1.63 -8.01 -13.24
C THR A 155 -2.02 -8.98 -12.14
N ARG A 156 -1.24 -10.05 -11.92
CA ARG A 156 -1.45 -10.98 -10.81
C ARG A 156 -1.44 -10.25 -9.47
N LEU A 157 -0.47 -9.37 -9.26
CA LEU A 157 -0.33 -8.58 -8.04
C LEU A 157 -1.45 -7.53 -7.89
N ALA A 158 -1.81 -6.81 -8.95
CA ALA A 158 -2.85 -5.79 -8.94
C ALA A 158 -4.26 -6.38 -8.76
N LEU A 159 -4.52 -7.53 -9.39
CA LEU A 159 -5.85 -8.17 -9.33
C LEU A 159 -6.00 -9.22 -8.24
N GLY A 160 -4.89 -9.73 -7.69
CA GLY A 160 -4.91 -10.89 -6.80
C GLY A 160 -5.35 -12.18 -7.53
N GLN A 161 -5.27 -12.23 -8.86
CA GLN A 161 -5.72 -13.36 -9.68
C GLN A 161 -4.56 -13.97 -10.45
N THR A 162 -4.50 -15.29 -10.53
CA THR A 162 -3.43 -16.04 -11.22
C THR A 162 -3.58 -16.13 -12.74
N ALA A 163 -4.74 -15.76 -13.30
CA ALA A 163 -5.01 -15.95 -14.73
C ALA A 163 -5.63 -14.69 -15.36
N VAL A 164 -4.79 -13.92 -16.05
CA VAL A 164 -5.23 -12.97 -17.08
C VAL A 164 -4.66 -13.42 -18.41
N ASP A 165 -5.49 -13.43 -19.45
CA ASP A 165 -5.04 -13.71 -20.82
C ASP A 165 -4.08 -12.61 -21.26
N VAL A 166 -2.79 -12.91 -21.20
CA VAL A 166 -1.71 -12.03 -21.63
C VAL A 166 -1.14 -12.55 -22.94
N PRO A 167 -0.92 -11.70 -23.96
CA PRO A 167 -0.16 -12.08 -25.15
C PRO A 167 1.17 -12.76 -24.75
N ALA A 168 1.40 -13.97 -25.24
CA ALA A 168 2.65 -14.68 -24.96
C ALA A 168 3.80 -14.00 -25.72
N GLY A 169 4.75 -13.40 -25.00
CA GLY A 169 6.01 -12.91 -25.56
C GLY A 169 6.61 -11.71 -24.82
N ASP A 170 7.89 -11.46 -25.07
CA ASP A 170 8.66 -10.32 -24.53
C ASP A 170 8.36 -8.98 -25.22
N ALA A 171 7.44 -8.96 -26.19
CA ALA A 171 7.09 -7.75 -26.91
C ALA A 171 6.40 -6.74 -25.97
N PRO A 172 6.74 -5.44 -26.07
CA PRO A 172 6.06 -4.39 -25.31
C PRO A 172 4.56 -4.44 -25.54
N VAL A 173 3.77 -4.52 -24.47
CA VAL A 173 2.31 -4.48 -24.54
C VAL A 173 1.87 -3.02 -24.67
N SER A 174 1.02 -2.70 -25.66
CA SER A 174 0.50 -1.34 -25.81
C SER A 174 -0.51 -0.99 -24.71
N LEU A 175 -0.59 0.30 -24.35
CA LEU A 175 -1.51 0.80 -23.32
C LEU A 175 -2.98 0.46 -23.59
N ASP A 176 -3.39 0.40 -24.86
CA ASP A 176 -4.76 0.07 -25.25
C ASP A 176 -5.11 -1.40 -24.95
N VAL A 177 -4.17 -2.31 -25.24
CA VAL A 177 -4.31 -3.75 -24.93
C VAL A 177 -4.32 -3.96 -23.41
N LEU A 178 -3.52 -3.17 -22.69
CA LEU A 178 -3.49 -3.08 -21.23
C LEU A 178 -4.88 -2.77 -20.68
N ASN A 179 -5.43 -1.62 -21.07
CA ASN A 179 -6.69 -1.09 -20.59
C ASN A 179 -7.87 -2.02 -20.93
N ALA A 180 -7.87 -2.62 -22.12
CA ALA A 180 -8.88 -3.60 -22.52
C ALA A 180 -8.88 -4.86 -21.65
N SER A 181 -7.70 -5.37 -21.29
CA SER A 181 -7.54 -6.57 -20.46
C SER A 181 -8.01 -6.33 -19.02
N LEU A 182 -7.68 -5.16 -18.46
CA LEU A 182 -8.12 -4.73 -17.14
C LEU A 182 -9.65 -4.57 -17.08
N ALA A 183 -10.23 -3.93 -18.09
CA ALA A 183 -11.68 -3.79 -18.20
C ALA A 183 -12.41 -5.14 -18.37
N ALA A 184 -11.79 -6.12 -19.06
CA ALA A 184 -12.33 -7.46 -19.19
C ALA A 184 -12.31 -8.24 -17.86
N ALA A 185 -11.20 -8.17 -17.12
CA ALA A 185 -11.09 -8.76 -15.79
C ALA A 185 -12.12 -8.16 -14.82
N ALA A 186 -12.30 -6.84 -14.87
CA ALA A 186 -13.30 -6.11 -14.10
C ALA A 186 -14.75 -6.54 -14.37
N ARG A 187 -15.12 -6.76 -15.65
CA ARG A 187 -16.45 -7.27 -16.03
C ARG A 187 -16.69 -8.69 -15.54
N LYS A 188 -15.67 -9.56 -15.65
CA LYS A 188 -15.73 -10.93 -15.13
C LYS A 188 -15.89 -10.96 -13.60
N ALA A 189 -15.38 -9.93 -12.93
CA ALA A 189 -15.53 -9.67 -11.50
C ALA A 189 -16.82 -8.90 -11.12
N GLY A 190 -17.77 -8.64 -12.01
CA GLY A 190 -19.12 -8.16 -11.62
C GLY A 190 -19.22 -6.73 -11.10
N VAL A 191 -18.30 -5.83 -11.44
CA VAL A 191 -18.30 -4.44 -10.95
C VAL A 191 -19.13 -3.48 -11.85
N PRO A 192 -20.00 -2.59 -11.31
CA PRO A 192 -20.84 -1.69 -12.11
C PRO A 192 -20.09 -0.43 -12.63
N ALA A 193 -20.42 0.00 -13.85
CA ALA A 193 -19.72 1.06 -14.60
C ALA A 193 -19.91 2.52 -14.10
N ALA A 194 -20.89 2.79 -13.24
CA ALA A 194 -21.34 4.16 -12.94
C ALA A 194 -20.44 4.95 -11.95
N ARG A 195 -19.58 4.28 -11.17
CA ARG A 195 -18.61 4.93 -10.26
C ARG A 195 -17.41 5.57 -10.98
N ALA A 196 -17.36 5.47 -12.32
CA ALA A 196 -16.22 5.86 -13.15
C ALA A 196 -16.26 7.31 -13.67
N ALA A 197 -17.34 8.07 -13.45
CA ALA A 197 -17.62 9.27 -14.23
C ALA A 197 -17.17 10.61 -13.61
N ASP A 198 -16.77 10.67 -12.34
CA ASP A 198 -16.67 11.94 -11.58
C ASP A 198 -15.24 12.41 -11.23
N VAL A 199 -14.24 12.08 -12.05
CA VAL A 199 -12.84 12.27 -11.65
C VAL A 199 -12.04 13.05 -12.70
N SER A 200 -11.96 14.38 -12.55
CA SER A 200 -10.94 15.19 -13.22
C SER A 200 -9.57 14.91 -12.59
N ARG A 201 -8.75 14.10 -13.29
CA ARG A 201 -7.42 13.47 -12.99
C ARG A 201 -7.41 11.97 -13.38
N ALA A 202 -8.54 11.42 -13.86
CA ALA A 202 -8.84 10.00 -14.06
C ALA A 202 -8.17 9.21 -15.19
N SER A 203 -7.33 9.79 -16.05
CA SER A 203 -6.76 9.01 -17.17
C SER A 203 -5.88 7.85 -16.71
N ALA A 204 -5.30 7.95 -15.51
CA ALA A 204 -4.54 6.88 -14.84
C ALA A 204 -5.43 5.94 -14.01
N MET A 205 -6.60 6.40 -13.56
CA MET A 205 -7.57 5.57 -12.84
C MET A 205 -8.08 4.45 -13.75
N ALA A 206 -8.41 4.74 -15.01
CA ALA A 206 -8.96 3.77 -15.95
C ALA A 206 -8.11 2.49 -16.17
N ALA A 207 -6.81 2.50 -15.86
CA ALA A 207 -5.95 1.33 -15.94
C ALA A 207 -6.00 0.43 -14.67
N LEU A 208 -6.47 0.90 -13.51
CA LEU A 208 -6.47 0.09 -12.26
C LEU A 208 -7.81 0.08 -11.52
N THR A 209 -8.76 0.92 -11.92
CA THR A 209 -9.90 1.34 -11.09
C THR A 209 -11.13 0.44 -11.19
N THR A 210 -11.00 -0.89 -11.10
CA THR A 210 -12.21 -1.72 -10.97
C THR A 210 -11.97 -3.05 -10.27
N ILE A 211 -11.56 -3.03 -9.00
CA ILE A 211 -11.51 -4.25 -8.16
C ILE A 211 -11.98 -3.92 -6.75
N ALA A 212 -13.30 -3.83 -6.62
CA ALA A 212 -13.97 -4.21 -5.40
C ALA A 212 -14.64 -5.56 -5.67
N LEU A 213 -14.18 -6.62 -5.00
CA LEU A 213 -15.02 -7.79 -4.77
C LEU A 213 -14.86 -8.27 -3.32
N PRO A 214 -15.94 -8.79 -2.71
CA PRO A 214 -16.00 -9.26 -1.34
C PRO A 214 -15.37 -10.65 -1.22
N GLY A 215 -14.73 -10.89 -0.09
CA GLY A 215 -14.26 -12.22 0.29
C GLY A 215 -12.82 -12.51 -0.10
N TRP A 216 -11.88 -12.02 0.71
CA TRP A 216 -10.63 -12.73 0.93
C TRP A 216 -10.27 -12.63 2.41
N ALA A 217 -10.86 -13.55 3.17
CA ALA A 217 -10.43 -13.88 4.50
C ALA A 217 -9.27 -14.87 4.40
N LYS A 218 -8.15 -14.51 5.05
CA LYS A 218 -7.02 -15.36 5.48
C LYS A 218 -6.19 -16.01 4.37
N GLU A 219 -4.99 -15.47 4.19
CA GLU A 219 -3.72 -16.21 4.33
C GLU A 219 -2.64 -15.25 4.84
#